data_AF-A0A963NK53-F1
#
_entry.id   AF-A0A963NK53-F1
#
_cell.length_a   1.000
_cell.length_b   1.000
_cell.length_c   1.000
_cell.angle_alpha   90.00
_cell.angle_beta   90.00
_cell.angle_gamma   90.00
#
_symmetry.space_group_name_H-M   'P 1'
#
loop_
_entity.id
_entity.type
_entity.pdbx_description
1 polymer ?
#
loop_
_entity_poly.entity_id
_entity_poly.type
_entity_poly.pdbx_seq_one_letter_code
_entity_poly.pdbx_strand_id
1 'polypeptide(L)'
;MKQSLSLLILTFLIGSAWAKLAPPAPEEAAKAAESAARAKWTAQVGAYQLCQVQDRIAARFGSPRPAEAAAIPACVDPGPFAYTPPSEKPIEASGAHSPPGNAHSPPSTGAPSQPAAAAPKS
;
A
#
# COMPACT_ATOMS: atom_id res chain seq x y z
N MET A 1 30.10 27.45 18.99
CA MET A 1 30.30 27.66 17.53
C MET A 1 30.57 26.36 16.77
N LYS A 2 31.56 25.53 17.15
CA LYS A 2 31.85 24.26 16.44
C LYS A 2 30.73 23.20 16.58
N GLN A 3 30.15 23.02 17.76
CA GLN A 3 29.02 22.09 17.96
C GLN A 3 27.75 22.51 17.20
N SER A 4 27.49 23.82 17.14
CA SER A 4 26.36 24.38 16.38
C SER A 4 26.51 24.11 14.88
N LEU A 5 27.73 24.19 14.36
CA LEU A 5 28.05 23.91 12.95
C LEU A 5 27.91 22.42 12.63
N SER A 6 28.34 21.53 13.53
CA SER A 6 28.20 20.07 13.36
C SER A 6 26.73 19.61 13.34
N LEU A 7 25.87 20.22 14.16
CA LEU A 7 24.44 19.88 14.20
C LEU A 7 23.69 20.37 12.95
N LEU A 8 24.10 21.50 12.39
CA LEU A 8 23.51 22.09 11.19
C LEU A 8 23.92 21.33 9.91
N ILE A 9 25.16 20.80 9.86
CA ILE A 9 25.63 19.94 8.76
C ILE A 9 24.92 18.58 8.79
N LEU A 10 24.72 17.98 9.97
CA LEU A 10 24.06 16.69 10.09
C LEU A 10 22.57 16.76 9.71
N THR A 11 21.88 17.86 10.04
CA THR A 11 20.48 18.07 9.64
C THR A 11 20.34 18.34 8.14
N PHE A 12 21.32 18.99 7.49
CA PHE A 12 21.32 19.22 6.05
C PHE A 12 21.55 17.93 5.23
N LEU A 13 22.35 16.99 5.76
CA LEU A 13 22.58 15.67 5.13
C LEU A 13 21.37 14.74 5.17
N ILE A 14 20.45 14.93 6.13
CA ILE A 14 19.21 14.15 6.24
C ILE A 14 18.13 14.69 5.29
N GLY A 15 18.18 15.98 4.92
CA GLY A 15 17.20 16.64 4.06
C GLY A 15 17.43 16.54 2.55
N SER A 16 18.60 16.08 2.10
CA SER A 16 18.98 16.07 0.67
C SER A 16 18.48 14.86 -0.13
N ALA A 17 17.68 13.98 0.48
CA ALA A 17 17.05 12.84 -0.21
C ALA A 17 15.74 13.20 -0.95
N TRP A 18 15.51 14.48 -1.28
CA TRP A 18 14.50 14.90 -2.24
C TRP A 18 15.12 15.03 -3.64
N ALA A 19 15.82 13.99 -4.08
CA ALA A 19 15.99 13.77 -5.51
C ALA A 19 14.59 13.62 -6.12
N LYS A 20 14.38 14.05 -7.36
CA LYS A 20 13.10 13.96 -8.05
C LYS A 20 12.69 12.49 -8.17
N LEU A 21 12.03 11.96 -7.14
CA LEU A 21 11.50 10.61 -7.11
C LEU A 21 10.49 10.51 -8.26
N ALA A 22 10.61 9.43 -9.03
CA ALA A 22 9.54 9.03 -9.91
C ALA A 22 8.23 9.05 -9.11
N PRO A 23 7.12 9.53 -9.69
CA PRO A 23 5.82 9.44 -9.06
C PRO A 23 5.67 8.03 -8.48
N PRO A 24 5.22 7.89 -7.21
CA PRO A 24 5.07 6.58 -6.61
C PRO A 24 4.23 5.74 -7.56
N ALA A 25 4.72 4.54 -7.85
CA ALA A 25 3.94 3.58 -8.60
C ALA A 25 2.58 3.42 -7.90
N PRO A 26 1.49 3.22 -8.66
CA PRO A 26 0.14 3.27 -8.09
C PRO A 26 -0.05 2.27 -6.94
N GLU A 27 0.68 1.15 -6.93
CA GLU A 27 0.71 0.20 -5.81
C GLU A 27 1.26 0.80 -4.50
N GLU A 28 2.31 1.63 -4.56
CA GLU A 28 2.93 2.27 -3.40
C GLU A 28 2.05 3.41 -2.86
N ALA A 29 1.41 4.17 -3.77
CA ALA A 29 0.47 5.21 -3.40
C ALA A 29 -0.76 4.63 -2.67
N ALA A 30 -1.26 3.47 -3.11
CA ALA A 30 -2.38 2.78 -2.45
C ALA A 30 -2.01 2.31 -1.03
N LYS A 31 -0.78 1.80 -0.81
CA LYS A 31 -0.30 1.41 0.51
C LYS A 31 -0.07 2.60 1.45
N ALA A 32 0.42 3.71 0.92
CA ALA A 32 0.54 4.96 1.69
C ALA A 32 -0.83 5.52 2.10
N ALA A 33 -1.83 5.45 1.21
CA ALA A 33 -3.18 5.89 1.52
C ALA A 33 -3.85 4.99 2.58
N GLU A 34 -3.65 3.67 2.52
CA GLU A 34 -4.16 2.75 3.54
C GLU A 34 -3.50 3.00 4.90
N SER A 35 -2.18 3.22 4.94
CA SER A 35 -1.46 3.50 6.20
C SER A 35 -1.89 4.83 6.82
N ALA A 36 -2.11 5.87 6.00
CA ALA A 36 -2.66 7.15 6.45
C ALA A 36 -4.08 6.99 7.00
N ALA A 37 -4.93 6.19 6.35
CA ALA A 37 -6.27 5.90 6.84
C ALA A 37 -6.22 5.16 8.19
N ARG A 38 -5.35 4.16 8.33
CA ARG A 38 -5.14 3.44 9.61
C ARG A 38 -4.64 4.39 10.70
N ALA A 39 -3.67 5.25 10.40
CA ALA A 39 -3.15 6.22 11.37
C ALA A 39 -4.25 7.17 11.86
N LYS A 40 -5.07 7.69 10.94
CA LYS A 40 -6.22 8.54 11.28
C LYS A 40 -7.25 7.79 12.13
N TRP A 41 -7.52 6.52 11.86
CA TRP A 41 -8.44 5.72 12.66
C TRP A 41 -7.88 5.45 14.06
N THR A 42 -6.61 5.06 14.18
CA THR A 42 -5.94 4.84 15.48
C THR A 42 -5.96 6.10 16.34
N ALA A 43 -5.74 7.27 15.75
CA ALA A 43 -5.83 8.55 16.46
C ALA A 43 -7.25 8.79 17.02
N GLN A 44 -8.29 8.49 16.25
CA GLN A 44 -9.68 8.59 16.71
C GLN A 44 -9.99 7.60 17.85
N VAL A 45 -9.52 6.36 17.74
CA VAL A 45 -9.66 5.35 18.79
C VAL A 45 -8.96 5.80 20.07
N GLY A 46 -7.75 6.36 19.96
CA GLY A 46 -7.02 6.92 21.09
C GLY A 46 -7.78 8.06 21.78
N ALA A 47 -8.36 8.98 20.99
CA ALA A 47 -9.20 10.06 21.52
C ALA A 47 -10.47 9.54 22.21
N TYR A 48 -11.12 8.52 21.64
CA TYR A 48 -12.28 7.88 22.24
C TYR A 48 -11.95 7.23 23.60
N GLN A 49 -10.85 6.48 23.68
CA GLN A 49 -10.41 5.86 24.92
C GLN A 49 -10.04 6.90 25.99
N LEU A 50 -9.38 7.99 25.59
CA LEU A 50 -9.06 9.09 26.50
C LEU A 50 -10.33 9.76 27.04
N CYS A 51 -11.34 9.96 26.20
CA CYS A 51 -12.64 10.49 26.60
C CYS A 51 -13.32 9.56 27.63
N GLN A 52 -13.37 8.26 27.35
CA GLN A 52 -13.92 7.25 28.26
C GLN A 52 -13.25 7.26 29.65
N VAL A 53 -11.93 7.44 29.70
CA VAL A 53 -11.20 7.52 30.98
C VAL A 53 -11.54 8.81 31.72
N GLN A 54 -11.63 9.94 31.03
CA GLN A 54 -12.03 11.22 31.64
C GLN A 54 -13.45 11.14 32.21
N ASP A 55 -14.40 10.55 31.47
CA ASP A 55 -15.77 10.37 31.92
C ASP A 55 -15.84 9.45 33.14
N ARG A 56 -15.05 8.38 33.19
CA ARG A 56 -14.97 7.51 34.37
C ARG A 56 -14.42 8.24 35.60
N ILE A 57 -13.40 9.07 35.42
CA ILE A 57 -12.83 9.87 36.50
C ILE A 57 -13.85 10.90 36.98
N ALA A 58 -14.52 11.60 36.07
CA ALA A 58 -15.57 12.56 36.40
C ALA A 58 -16.76 11.89 37.10
N ALA A 59 -17.16 10.69 36.67
CA ALA A 59 -18.22 9.93 37.34
C ALA A 59 -17.83 9.51 38.76
N ARG A 60 -16.55 9.23 39.01
CA ARG A 60 -16.08 8.74 40.32
C ARG A 60 -15.71 9.85 41.30
N PHE A 61 -15.15 10.94 40.80
CA PHE A 61 -14.53 12.01 41.61
C PHE A 61 -14.99 13.42 41.22
N GLY A 62 -15.82 13.55 40.19
CA GLY A 62 -16.28 14.84 39.70
C GLY A 62 -17.32 15.48 40.62
N SER A 63 -17.34 16.81 40.58
CA SER A 63 -18.35 17.62 41.26
C SER A 63 -19.49 17.98 40.30
N PRO A 64 -20.69 18.28 40.82
CA PRO A 64 -21.79 18.78 40.02
C PRO A 64 -21.38 19.99 39.19
N ARG A 65 -21.72 19.98 37.89
CA ARG A 65 -21.48 21.13 37.02
C ARG A 65 -22.55 22.22 37.23
N PRO A 66 -22.18 23.50 37.15
CA PRO A 66 -23.14 24.59 37.21
C PRO A 66 -24.09 24.53 36.00
N ALA A 67 -25.34 24.99 36.19
CA ALA A 67 -26.41 24.87 35.20
C ALA A 67 -26.10 25.60 33.89
N GLU A 68 -25.25 26.62 33.94
CA GLU A 68 -24.85 27.46 32.82
C GLU A 68 -23.65 26.89 32.04
N ALA A 69 -23.02 25.81 32.54
CA ALA A 69 -21.87 25.23 31.86
C ALA A 69 -22.29 24.60 30.52
N ALA A 70 -21.45 24.81 29.49
CA ALA A 70 -21.65 24.22 28.17
C ALA A 70 -21.73 22.69 28.24
N ALA A 71 -22.65 22.10 27.47
CA ALA A 71 -22.76 20.64 27.38
C ALA A 71 -21.43 20.03 26.90
N ILE A 72 -20.97 18.99 27.58
CA ILE A 72 -19.81 18.23 27.13
C ILE A 72 -20.34 17.22 26.11
N PRO A 73 -19.74 17.15 24.90
CA PRO A 73 -20.14 16.15 23.93
C PRO A 73 -19.82 14.76 24.45
N ALA A 74 -20.70 13.79 24.17
CA ALA A 74 -20.47 12.40 24.53
C ALA A 74 -19.26 11.83 23.79
N CYS A 75 -18.59 10.85 24.39
CA CYS A 75 -17.53 10.10 23.71
C CYS A 75 -18.11 9.31 22.52
N VAL A 76 -17.62 9.58 21.32
CA VAL A 76 -18.07 8.91 20.09
C VAL A 76 -17.10 7.78 19.74
N ASP A 77 -17.63 6.56 19.62
CA ASP A 77 -16.87 5.42 19.11
C ASP A 77 -16.67 5.58 17.60
N PRO A 78 -15.41 5.61 17.10
CA PRO A 78 -15.13 5.70 15.68
C PRO A 78 -15.56 4.44 14.89
N GLY A 79 -15.95 3.36 15.57
CA GLY A 79 -16.35 2.12 14.94
C GLY A 79 -15.18 1.32 14.35
N PRO A 80 -15.47 0.21 13.67
CA PRO A 80 -14.43 -0.61 13.05
C PRO A 80 -13.72 0.14 11.92
N PHE A 81 -12.43 -0.13 11.74
CA PHE A 81 -11.68 0.42 10.62
C PHE A 81 -12.26 -0.07 9.28
N ALA A 82 -12.71 0.86 8.45
CA ALA A 82 -13.17 0.59 7.09
C ALA A 82 -12.39 1.46 6.11
N TYR A 83 -11.73 0.81 5.14
CA TYR A 83 -11.01 1.47 4.07
C TYR A 83 -11.43 0.87 2.74
N THR A 84 -11.97 1.73 1.87
CA THR A 84 -12.23 1.38 0.47
C THR A 84 -11.13 2.05 -0.36
N PRO A 85 -10.22 1.30 -0.99
CA PRO A 85 -9.19 1.91 -1.82
C PRO A 85 -9.84 2.74 -2.93
N PRO A 86 -9.30 3.92 -3.25
CA PRO A 86 -9.80 4.69 -4.38
C PRO A 86 -9.65 3.85 -5.65
N SER A 87 -10.76 3.70 -6.39
CA SER A 87 -10.76 2.98 -7.67
C SER A 87 -9.71 3.60 -8.58
N GLU A 88 -8.71 2.81 -8.99
CA GLU A 88 -7.90 3.17 -10.14
C GLU A 88 -8.86 3.32 -11.31
N LYS A 89 -8.93 4.53 -11.89
CA LYS A 89 -9.57 4.71 -13.19
C LYS A 89 -8.76 3.82 -14.13
N PRO A 90 -9.37 2.81 -14.80
CA PRO A 90 -8.62 1.99 -15.73
C PRO A 90 -7.90 2.90 -16.71
N ILE A 91 -6.57 2.80 -16.79
CA ILE A 91 -5.82 3.37 -17.89
C ILE A 91 -6.37 2.65 -19.12
N GLU A 92 -7.20 3.34 -19.91
CA GLU A 92 -7.77 2.82 -21.13
C GLU A 92 -6.65 2.22 -22.00
N ALA A 93 -6.83 0.94 -22.33
CA ALA A 93 -6.21 0.16 -23.39
C ALA A 93 -5.08 0.86 -24.19
N SER A 94 -3.85 0.77 -23.71
CA SER A 94 -2.70 0.81 -24.62
C SER A 94 -2.55 -0.56 -25.28
N GLY A 95 -3.14 -0.67 -26.48
CA GLY A 95 -2.63 -1.43 -27.61
C GLY A 95 -2.31 -2.92 -27.41
N ALA A 96 -3.16 -3.76 -28.02
CA ALA A 96 -2.81 -5.04 -28.61
C ALA A 96 -1.30 -5.42 -28.62
N HIS A 97 -0.91 -6.27 -27.70
CA HIS A 97 0.23 -7.16 -27.89
C HIS A 97 -0.32 -8.58 -27.87
N SER A 98 -0.76 -9.04 -29.04
CA SER A 98 -0.95 -10.49 -29.26
C SER A 98 0.39 -11.16 -28.93
N PRO A 99 0.42 -12.28 -28.19
CA PRO A 99 1.63 -13.08 -28.13
C PRO A 99 2.01 -13.49 -29.56
N PRO A 100 3.29 -13.36 -29.98
CA PRO A 100 3.70 -13.91 -31.27
C PRO A 100 3.41 -15.41 -31.26
N GLY A 101 2.77 -15.88 -32.33
CA GLY A 101 2.31 -17.26 -32.47
C GLY A 101 3.41 -18.26 -32.12
N ASN A 102 3.08 -19.12 -31.17
CA ASN A 102 3.81 -20.34 -30.87
C ASN A 102 3.95 -21.18 -32.15
N ALA A 103 5.19 -21.38 -32.58
CA ALA A 103 5.56 -22.19 -33.73
C ALA A 103 4.90 -23.57 -33.64
N HIS A 104 4.07 -23.91 -34.63
CA HIS A 104 3.57 -25.26 -34.82
C HIS A 104 4.74 -26.15 -35.27
N SER A 105 4.84 -27.32 -34.65
CA SER A 105 5.85 -28.37 -34.78
C SER A 105 6.20 -28.75 -36.24
N PRO A 106 7.39 -29.30 -36.52
CA PRO A 106 7.80 -29.67 -37.88
C PRO A 106 6.91 -30.80 -38.45
N PRO A 107 6.66 -30.83 -39.78
CA PRO A 107 5.89 -31.90 -40.39
C PRO A 107 6.72 -33.20 -40.41
N SER A 108 6.39 -34.13 -39.52
CA SER A 108 6.76 -35.54 -39.69
C SER A 108 5.87 -36.17 -40.76
N THR A 109 6.36 -36.21 -42.00
CA THR A 109 5.75 -37.04 -43.04
C THR A 109 6.36 -38.44 -42.94
N GLY A 110 5.57 -39.40 -42.44
CA GLY A 110 5.96 -40.81 -42.40
C GLY A 110 6.09 -41.39 -43.81
N ALA A 111 7.28 -41.87 -44.14
CA ALA A 111 7.52 -42.77 -45.26
C ALA A 111 8.48 -43.88 -44.81
N PRO A 112 8.09 -45.17 -44.86
CA PRO A 112 9.01 -46.27 -44.60
C PRO A 112 9.92 -46.49 -45.81
N SER A 113 11.24 -46.39 -45.60
CA SER A 113 12.24 -46.81 -46.59
C SER A 113 12.27 -48.33 -46.68
N GLN A 114 11.98 -48.88 -47.87
CA GLN A 114 12.06 -50.31 -48.16
C GLN A 114 13.52 -50.82 -48.17
N PRO A 115 13.75 -52.12 -47.88
CA PRO A 115 15.08 -52.74 -47.81
C PRO A 115 15.66 -53.10 -49.18
N ALA A 116 16.94 -52.83 -49.40
CA ALA A 116 17.72 -53.42 -50.48
C ALA A 116 18.81 -54.33 -49.87
N ALA A 117 18.67 -55.63 -50.08
CA ALA A 117 19.59 -56.66 -49.63
C ALA A 117 20.68 -56.97 -50.68
N ALA A 118 21.74 -57.59 -50.15
CA ALA A 118 22.72 -58.47 -50.79
C ALA A 118 24.02 -57.84 -51.35
N ALA A 119 25.11 -58.13 -50.62
CA ALA A 119 26.47 -58.25 -51.16
C ALA A 119 26.59 -59.50 -52.05
N PRO A 120 27.64 -59.59 -52.89
CA PRO A 120 28.68 -60.56 -52.56
C PRO A 120 30.11 -60.08 -52.80
N LYS A 121 31.03 -60.90 -52.28
CA LYS A 121 32.49 -60.79 -52.22
C LYS A 121 33.13 -61.07 -53.59
N SER A 122 34.28 -60.44 -53.83
CA SER A 122 35.44 -61.02 -54.52
C SER A 122 36.71 -60.37 -53.99
#